data_AF-A0A6B0Z4S7-F1
#
_entry.id   AF-A0A6B0Z4S7-F1
#
_cell.length_a   1.000
_cell.length_b   1.000
_cell.length_c   1.000
_cell.angle_alpha   90.00
_cell.angle_beta   90.00
_cell.angle_gamma   90.00
#
_symmetry.space_group_name_H-M   'P 1'
#
loop_
_entity.id
_entity.type
_entity.pdbx_description
1 polymer ?
#
loop_
_entity_poly.entity_id
_entity_poly.type
_entity_poly.pdbx_seq_one_letter_code
_entity_poly.pdbx_strand_id
1 'polypeptide(L)'
;TGEGAEVFDLPSHDDLIGVIGFLLLIFAAFVGPELICPDRRNRVIHLYFVRPITLLDYLGARWLALVLLLLAASLLPHITLWVGLLIGVSDSLGHIQDNWTDIPRFVGNNAVFALFAASFTFAVSSLTDRRMIATLIVISVIMISSFTGLIVNLFNPPDSVSNPMALVNLIDINTSIIPSIFFGTYNENFDLNIIFPIAWIILLTAGSIFATWRFYSRQR
;
A
#
# COMPACT_ATOMS: atom_id res chain seq x y z
N THR A 1 -17.82 5.73 11.30
CA THR A 1 -19.08 5.93 10.56
C THR A 1 -19.93 6.87 11.41
N GLY A 2 -19.89 8.18 11.22
CA GLY A 2 -20.31 8.87 10.01
C GLY A 2 -21.31 10.02 10.32
N GLU A 3 -21.71 10.22 11.58
CA GLU A 3 -22.78 11.17 11.93
C GLU A 3 -22.48 12.64 11.59
N GLY A 4 -21.19 13.04 11.58
CA GLY A 4 -20.79 14.40 11.13
C GLY A 4 -20.51 14.52 9.63
N ALA A 5 -20.17 13.42 8.96
CA ALA A 5 -19.80 13.42 7.53
C ALA A 5 -21.04 13.37 6.61
N GLU A 6 -22.11 12.70 7.05
CA GLU A 6 -23.39 12.65 6.32
C GLU A 6 -24.09 14.02 6.27
N VAL A 7 -23.85 14.88 7.25
CA VAL A 7 -24.45 16.24 7.30
C VAL A 7 -23.88 17.16 6.22
N PHE A 8 -22.67 16.90 5.72
CA PHE A 8 -21.96 17.75 4.76
C PHE A 8 -21.60 17.07 3.43
N ASP A 9 -22.11 15.86 3.15
CA ASP A 9 -21.81 15.07 1.93
C ASP A 9 -20.30 15.01 1.63
N LEU A 10 -19.51 14.78 2.69
CA LEU A 10 -18.05 14.72 2.60
C LEU A 10 -17.60 13.28 2.34
N PRO A 11 -16.57 13.07 1.50
CA PRO A 11 -16.02 11.74 1.27
C PRO A 11 -15.52 11.11 2.57
N SER A 12 -15.79 9.82 2.72
CA SER A 12 -15.34 9.02 3.87
C SER A 12 -13.83 8.75 3.81
N HIS A 13 -13.26 8.28 4.92
CA HIS A 13 -11.83 7.95 4.99
C HIS A 13 -11.48 6.73 4.11
N ASP A 14 -12.42 5.83 3.84
CA ASP A 14 -12.21 4.72 2.90
C ASP A 14 -12.26 5.19 1.43
N ASP A 15 -13.17 6.10 1.08
CA ASP A 15 -13.23 6.69 -0.25
C ASP A 15 -11.93 7.42 -0.60
N LEU A 16 -11.37 8.14 0.37
CA LEU A 16 -10.09 8.84 0.19
C LEU A 16 -8.98 7.88 -0.26
N ILE A 17 -8.84 6.73 0.41
CA ILE A 17 -7.78 5.78 0.04
C ILE A 17 -8.08 5.04 -1.26
N GLY A 18 -9.36 4.85 -1.59
CA GLY A 18 -9.78 4.38 -2.91
C GLY A 18 -9.26 5.28 -4.04
N VAL A 19 -9.46 6.59 -3.88
CA VAL A 19 -9.07 7.59 -4.90
C VAL A 19 -7.55 7.79 -4.96
N ILE A 20 -6.88 7.97 -3.82
CA ILE A 20 -5.44 8.27 -3.81
C ILE A 20 -4.57 7.01 -3.94
N GLY A 21 -5.08 5.84 -3.55
CA GLY A 21 -4.30 4.60 -3.47
C GLY A 21 -3.71 4.18 -4.81
N PHE A 22 -4.46 4.36 -5.89
CA PHE A 22 -3.96 4.14 -7.25
C PHE A 22 -2.77 5.04 -7.59
N LEU A 23 -2.89 6.34 -7.29
CA LEU A 23 -1.83 7.33 -7.54
C LEU A 23 -0.59 7.02 -6.69
N LEU A 24 -0.77 6.62 -5.43
CA LEU A 24 0.32 6.24 -4.54
C LEU A 24 1.04 4.97 -4.99
N LEU A 25 0.32 4.00 -5.58
CA LEU A 25 0.92 2.81 -6.19
C LEU A 25 1.79 3.16 -7.40
N ILE A 26 1.31 4.05 -8.27
CA ILE A 26 2.12 4.57 -9.38
C ILE A 26 3.32 5.36 -8.85
N PHE A 27 3.11 6.21 -7.86
CA PHE A 27 4.20 6.97 -7.23
C PHE A 27 5.27 6.03 -6.65
N ALA A 28 4.87 4.97 -5.95
CA ALA A 28 5.78 3.93 -5.50
C ALA A 28 6.55 3.33 -6.69
N ALA A 29 5.87 2.96 -7.77
CA ALA A 29 6.47 2.39 -8.97
C ALA A 29 7.55 3.27 -9.62
N PHE A 30 7.45 4.59 -9.50
CA PHE A 30 8.49 5.52 -9.95
C PHE A 30 9.62 5.66 -8.93
N VAL A 31 9.30 5.91 -7.67
CA VAL A 31 10.30 6.25 -6.63
C VAL A 31 11.11 5.02 -6.18
N GLY A 32 10.49 3.85 -6.08
CA GLY A 32 11.16 2.64 -5.58
C GLY A 32 12.36 2.20 -6.44
N PRO A 33 12.24 2.10 -7.77
CA PRO A 33 13.37 1.81 -8.65
C PRO A 33 14.48 2.86 -8.58
N GLU A 34 14.14 4.14 -8.42
CA GLU A 34 15.14 5.21 -8.30
C GLU A 34 15.97 5.11 -7.00
N LEU A 35 15.42 4.54 -5.93
CA LEU A 35 16.13 4.36 -4.66
C LEU A 35 17.20 3.26 -4.69
N ILE A 36 17.08 2.25 -5.57
CA ILE A 36 17.94 1.05 -5.54
C ILE A 36 18.75 0.86 -6.81
N CYS A 37 18.13 1.03 -7.98
CA CYS A 37 18.76 0.69 -9.25
C CYS A 37 20.06 1.48 -9.53
N PRO A 38 20.17 2.79 -9.25
CA PRO A 38 21.40 3.55 -9.47
C PRO A 38 22.60 3.00 -8.68
N ASP A 39 22.39 2.62 -7.42
CA ASP A 39 23.47 2.15 -6.53
C ASP A 39 24.02 0.80 -6.99
N ARG A 40 23.13 -0.08 -7.47
CA ARG A 40 23.52 -1.37 -8.07
C ARG A 40 24.26 -1.19 -9.38
N ARG A 41 23.72 -0.35 -10.27
CA ARG A 41 24.32 -0.08 -11.58
C ARG A 41 25.75 0.46 -11.45
N ASN A 42 25.99 1.31 -10.46
CA ASN A 42 27.28 1.95 -10.25
C ASN A 42 28.23 1.12 -9.36
N ARG A 43 27.80 -0.04 -8.85
CA ARG A 43 28.58 -0.95 -7.97
C ARG A 43 29.23 -0.26 -6.76
N VAL A 44 28.63 0.84 -6.29
CA VAL A 44 29.17 1.64 -5.19
C VAL A 44 29.05 0.96 -3.83
N ILE A 45 28.27 -0.12 -3.74
CA ILE A 45 28.02 -0.87 -2.50
C ILE A 45 29.33 -1.37 -1.88
N HIS A 46 30.31 -1.77 -2.71
CA HIS A 46 31.61 -2.23 -2.21
C HIS A 46 32.41 -1.15 -1.48
N LEU A 47 32.18 0.14 -1.78
CA LEU A 47 32.84 1.26 -1.11
C LEU A 47 32.24 1.52 0.28
N TYR A 48 30.97 1.19 0.50
CA TYR A 48 30.31 1.34 1.80
C TYR A 48 30.74 0.29 2.84
N PHE A 49 31.25 -0.87 2.40
CA PHE A 49 31.67 -1.97 3.28
C PHE A 49 33.05 -1.82 3.93
N VAL A 50 33.71 -0.67 3.79
CA VAL A 50 34.92 -0.35 4.57
C VAL A 50 34.55 -0.01 6.03
N ARG A 51 33.30 0.41 6.28
CA ARG A 51 32.71 0.50 7.63
C ARG A 51 31.93 -0.79 7.94
N PRO A 52 31.84 -1.19 9.23
CA PRO A 52 31.05 -2.34 9.66
C PRO A 52 29.54 -2.05 9.61
N ILE A 53 29.02 -1.67 8.44
CA ILE A 53 27.60 -1.55 8.16
C ILE A 53 27.17 -2.80 7.39
N THR A 54 26.07 -3.42 7.83
CA THR A 54 25.57 -4.62 7.15
C THR A 54 24.75 -4.22 5.93
N LEU A 55 24.74 -5.08 4.90
CA LEU A 55 23.93 -4.87 3.70
C LEU A 55 22.42 -4.79 4.02
N LEU A 56 21.98 -5.50 5.06
CA LEU A 56 20.59 -5.49 5.52
C LEU A 56 20.20 -4.16 6.16
N ASP A 57 21.12 -3.54 6.90
CA ASP A 57 20.89 -2.22 7.50
C ASP A 57 20.72 -1.16 6.39
N TYR A 58 21.55 -1.22 5.36
CA TYR A 58 21.44 -0.35 4.20
C TYR A 58 20.11 -0.51 3.44
N LEU A 59 19.76 -1.75 3.07
CA LEU A 59 18.52 -2.03 2.35
C LEU A 59 17.28 -1.75 3.20
N GLY A 60 17.34 -2.10 4.48
CA GLY A 60 16.29 -1.82 5.45
C GLY A 60 16.03 -0.33 5.59
N ALA A 61 17.09 0.49 5.69
CA ALA A 61 16.96 1.95 5.73
C ALA A 61 16.33 2.52 4.46
N ARG A 62 16.75 2.06 3.27
CA ARG A 62 16.16 2.50 1.98
C ARG A 62 14.71 2.07 1.82
N TRP A 63 14.37 0.86 2.25
CA TRP A 63 13.00 0.37 2.24
C TRP A 63 12.12 1.14 3.24
N LEU A 64 12.60 1.35 4.48
CA LEU A 64 11.90 2.16 5.48
C LEU A 64 11.71 3.61 5.02
N ALA A 65 12.69 4.20 4.32
CA ALA A 65 12.54 5.52 3.75
C ALA A 65 11.37 5.58 2.74
N LEU A 66 11.20 4.55 1.90
CA LEU A 66 10.07 4.46 0.98
C LEU A 66 8.74 4.24 1.72
N VAL A 67 8.71 3.38 2.74
CA VAL A 67 7.52 3.15 3.58
C VAL A 67 7.09 4.45 4.24
N LEU A 68 8.01 5.17 4.89
CA LEU A 68 7.72 6.44 5.56
C LEU A 68 7.28 7.51 4.57
N LEU A 69 7.87 7.55 3.38
CA LEU A 69 7.48 8.49 2.32
C LEU A 69 6.04 8.22 1.86
N LEU A 70 5.68 6.97 1.62
CA LEU A 70 4.32 6.59 1.22
C LEU A 70 3.31 6.83 2.33
N LEU A 71 3.67 6.49 3.57
CA LEU A 71 2.84 6.74 4.75
C LEU A 71 2.60 8.25 4.94
N ALA A 72 3.65 9.07 4.84
CA ALA A 72 3.49 10.52 4.95
C ALA A 72 2.62 11.08 3.82
N ALA A 73 2.84 10.63 2.58
CA ALA A 73 2.07 11.07 1.41
C ALA A 73 0.58 10.70 1.52
N SER A 74 0.28 9.54 2.11
CA SER A 74 -1.10 9.06 2.27
C SER A 74 -1.80 9.63 3.51
N LEU A 75 -1.07 9.93 4.58
CA LEU A 75 -1.63 10.56 5.79
C LEU A 75 -2.03 12.02 5.56
N LEU A 76 -1.33 12.75 4.69
CA LEU A 76 -1.64 14.16 4.40
C LEU A 76 -3.13 14.42 4.07
N PRO A 77 -3.75 13.73 3.10
CA PRO A 77 -5.18 13.93 2.80
C PRO A 77 -6.11 13.48 3.94
N HIS A 78 -5.76 12.42 4.68
CA HIS A 78 -6.56 11.96 5.82
C HIS A 78 -6.56 12.98 6.96
N ILE A 79 -5.39 13.53 7.30
CA ILE A 79 -5.26 14.59 8.30
C ILE A 79 -6.02 15.83 7.85
N THR A 80 -5.94 16.18 6.56
CA THR A 80 -6.67 17.35 6.01
C THR A 80 -8.18 17.17 6.15
N LEU A 81 -8.72 15.99 5.81
CA LEU A 81 -10.14 15.70 5.98
C LEU A 81 -10.54 15.71 7.46
N TRP A 82 -9.75 15.08 8.33
CA TRP A 82 -10.02 15.03 9.77
C TRP A 82 -10.03 16.43 10.41
N VAL A 83 -9.05 17.28 10.07
CA VAL A 83 -9.02 18.67 10.51
C VAL A 83 -10.21 19.46 9.95
N GLY A 84 -10.57 19.24 8.69
CA GLY A 84 -11.76 19.86 8.08
C GLY A 84 -13.05 19.51 8.82
N LEU A 85 -13.21 18.25 9.21
CA LEU A 85 -14.35 17.77 9.99
C LEU A 85 -14.40 18.42 11.38
N LEU A 86 -13.24 18.53 12.05
CA LEU A 86 -13.15 19.17 13.37
C LEU A 86 -13.52 20.65 13.38
N ILE A 87 -13.24 21.37 12.29
CA ILE A 87 -13.60 22.79 12.15
C ILE A 87 -15.10 22.95 11.85
N GLY A 88 -15.72 21.96 11.20
CA GLY A 88 -17.13 22.01 10.80
C GLY A 88 -18.14 21.70 11.91
N VAL A 89 -17.71 21.08 13.01
CA VAL A 89 -18.59 20.65 14.11
C VAL A 89 -18.66 21.72 15.22
N SER A 90 -19.86 21.94 15.78
CA SER A 90 -20.12 22.93 16.83
C SER A 90 -19.49 22.58 18.19
N ASP A 91 -19.36 21.29 18.51
CA ASP A 91 -18.63 20.77 19.68
C ASP A 91 -17.46 19.89 19.24
N SER A 92 -16.30 20.53 19.04
CA SER A 92 -15.08 19.86 18.58
C SER A 92 -14.45 18.95 19.64
N LEU A 93 -14.63 19.25 20.94
CA LEU A 93 -14.08 18.44 22.02
C LEU A 93 -14.88 17.15 22.23
N GLY A 94 -16.21 17.22 22.15
CA GLY A 94 -17.07 16.03 22.15
C GLY A 94 -16.77 15.11 20.95
N HIS A 95 -16.63 15.70 19.76
CA HIS A 95 -16.34 14.94 18.54
C HIS A 95 -15.01 14.18 18.60
N ILE A 96 -13.96 14.74 19.20
CA ILE A 96 -12.66 14.04 19.36
C ILE A 96 -12.78 12.86 20.33
N GLN A 97 -13.55 13.01 21.41
CA GLN A 97 -13.76 11.92 22.37
C GLN A 97 -14.56 10.78 21.75
N ASP A 98 -15.60 11.11 20.98
CA ASP A 98 -16.47 10.13 20.34
C ASP A 98 -15.80 9.42 19.16
N ASN A 99 -14.93 10.12 18.42
CA ASN A 99 -14.25 9.60 17.23
C ASN A 99 -12.76 9.28 17.43
N TRP A 100 -12.29 9.14 18.67
CA TRP A 100 -10.87 8.82 18.94
C TRP A 100 -10.39 7.55 18.23
N THR A 101 -11.28 6.58 18.01
CA THR A 101 -10.97 5.33 17.31
C THR A 101 -10.63 5.51 15.83
N ASP A 102 -10.99 6.64 15.22
CA ASP A 102 -10.75 6.87 13.79
C ASP A 102 -9.26 7.11 13.51
N ILE A 103 -8.54 7.76 14.44
CA ILE A 103 -7.10 8.03 14.35
C ILE A 103 -6.28 6.74 14.13
N PRO A 104 -6.32 5.75 15.05
CA PRO A 104 -5.55 4.52 14.85
C PRO A 104 -6.04 3.71 13.65
N ARG A 105 -7.31 3.83 13.24
CA ARG A 105 -7.85 3.12 12.07
C ARG A 105 -7.25 3.63 10.77
N PHE A 106 -7.31 4.94 10.51
CA PHE A 106 -6.72 5.46 9.27
C PHE A 106 -5.19 5.35 9.29
N VAL A 107 -4.52 5.55 10.42
CA VAL A 107 -3.06 5.36 10.51
C VAL A 107 -2.69 3.91 10.25
N GLY A 108 -3.39 2.95 10.86
CA GLY A 108 -3.16 1.52 10.69
C GLY A 108 -3.38 1.06 9.24
N ASN A 109 -4.49 1.48 8.63
CA ASN A 109 -4.81 1.22 7.23
C ASN A 109 -3.71 1.71 6.29
N ASN A 110 -3.31 2.97 6.45
CA ASN A 110 -2.26 3.59 5.63
C ASN A 110 -0.87 2.98 5.86
N ALA A 111 -0.57 2.50 7.07
CA ALA A 111 0.67 1.79 7.35
C ALA A 111 0.75 0.45 6.61
N VAL A 112 -0.35 -0.33 6.61
CA VAL A 112 -0.41 -1.60 5.86
C VAL A 112 -0.31 -1.35 4.36
N PHE A 113 -1.02 -0.33 3.85
CA PHE A 113 -0.91 0.13 2.46
C PHE A 113 0.55 0.43 2.08
N ALA A 114 1.23 1.25 2.89
CA ALA A 114 2.59 1.70 2.60
C ALA A 114 3.61 0.55 2.66
N LEU A 115 3.48 -0.35 3.64
CA LEU A 115 4.32 -1.55 3.75
C LEU A 115 4.17 -2.45 2.53
N PHE A 116 2.93 -2.68 2.09
CA PHE A 116 2.63 -3.47 0.91
C PHE A 116 3.24 -2.85 -0.36
N ALA A 117 2.89 -1.60 -0.65
CA ALA A 117 3.32 -0.90 -1.86
C ALA A 117 4.85 -0.75 -1.93
N ALA A 118 5.49 -0.42 -0.81
CA ALA A 118 6.95 -0.35 -0.74
C ALA A 118 7.59 -1.71 -0.98
N SER A 119 7.16 -2.76 -0.27
CA SER A 119 7.75 -4.11 -0.39
C SER A 119 7.62 -4.67 -1.79
N PHE A 120 6.43 -4.55 -2.39
CA PHE A 120 6.17 -5.01 -3.75
C PHE A 120 7.11 -4.32 -4.76
N THR A 121 7.18 -2.99 -4.70
CA THR A 121 8.03 -2.21 -5.59
C THR A 121 9.52 -2.52 -5.38
N PHE A 122 9.96 -2.65 -4.13
CA PHE A 122 11.34 -3.01 -3.78
C PHE A 122 11.72 -4.39 -4.34
N ALA A 123 10.81 -5.36 -4.24
CA ALA A 123 11.01 -6.71 -4.75
C ALA A 123 11.19 -6.73 -6.26
N VAL A 124 10.30 -6.06 -7.00
CA VAL A 124 10.43 -5.96 -8.47
C VAL A 124 11.70 -5.20 -8.85
N SER A 125 12.01 -4.10 -8.17
CA SER A 125 13.23 -3.31 -8.41
C SER A 125 14.50 -4.11 -8.16
N SER A 126 14.46 -5.12 -7.29
CA SER A 126 15.59 -6.02 -7.05
C SER A 126 15.87 -6.99 -8.21
N LEU A 127 15.00 -7.08 -9.20
CA LEU A 127 15.20 -7.96 -10.36
C LEU A 127 15.97 -7.28 -11.51
N THR A 128 16.22 -5.98 -11.43
CA THR A 128 16.79 -5.21 -12.56
C THR A 128 17.68 -4.06 -12.10
N ASP A 129 18.77 -3.82 -12.83
CA ASP A 129 19.70 -2.70 -12.56
C ASP A 129 19.32 -1.40 -13.29
N ARG A 130 18.34 -1.45 -14.20
CA ARG A 130 17.90 -0.33 -15.01
C ARG A 130 16.60 0.25 -14.46
N ARG A 131 16.67 1.45 -13.85
CA ARG A 131 15.51 2.14 -13.24
C ARG A 131 14.26 2.15 -14.14
N MET A 132 14.43 2.50 -15.41
CA MET A 132 13.34 2.57 -16.40
C MET A 132 12.64 1.22 -16.60
N ILE A 133 13.43 0.13 -16.68
CA ILE A 133 12.88 -1.21 -16.88
C ILE A 133 12.14 -1.67 -15.61
N ALA A 134 12.71 -1.41 -14.44
CA ALA A 134 12.08 -1.75 -13.17
C ALA A 134 10.74 -1.01 -12.99
N THR A 135 10.70 0.30 -13.22
CA THR A 135 9.45 1.09 -13.18
C THR A 135 8.41 0.53 -14.15
N LEU A 136 8.80 0.23 -15.39
CA LEU A 136 7.89 -0.36 -16.37
C LEU A 136 7.33 -1.70 -15.89
N ILE A 137 8.17 -2.59 -15.34
CA ILE A 137 7.70 -3.88 -14.82
C ILE A 137 6.70 -3.68 -13.68
N VAL A 138 6.98 -2.80 -12.71
CA VAL A 138 6.05 -2.54 -11.59
C VAL A 138 4.70 -2.06 -12.12
N ILE A 139 4.72 -1.05 -13.01
CA ILE A 139 3.49 -0.50 -13.61
C ILE A 139 2.76 -1.58 -14.41
N SER A 140 3.47 -2.36 -15.23
CA SER A 140 2.89 -3.44 -16.02
C SER A 140 2.20 -4.48 -15.14
N VAL A 141 2.82 -4.90 -14.04
CA VAL A 141 2.20 -5.87 -13.12
C VAL A 141 0.94 -5.30 -12.48
N ILE A 142 0.97 -4.04 -12.02
CA ILE A 142 -0.21 -3.37 -11.44
C ILE A 142 -1.34 -3.27 -12.47
N MET A 143 -1.02 -2.91 -13.72
CA MET A 143 -1.99 -2.81 -14.81
C MET A 143 -2.59 -4.18 -15.16
N ILE A 144 -1.75 -5.20 -15.41
CA ILE A 144 -2.21 -6.55 -15.74
C ILE A 144 -3.11 -7.09 -14.62
N SER A 145 -2.75 -6.84 -13.38
CA SER A 145 -3.51 -7.23 -12.20
C SER A 145 -4.89 -6.55 -12.14
N SER A 146 -4.95 -5.24 -12.43
CA SER A 146 -6.20 -4.48 -12.53
C SER A 146 -7.11 -4.99 -13.66
N PHE A 147 -6.55 -5.19 -14.86
CA PHE A 147 -7.30 -5.75 -15.98
C PHE A 147 -7.83 -7.15 -15.67
N THR A 148 -7.05 -7.97 -14.96
CA THR A 148 -7.48 -9.30 -14.54
C THR A 148 -8.68 -9.20 -13.58
N GLY A 149 -8.62 -8.30 -12.60
CA GLY A 149 -9.75 -8.05 -11.70
C GLY A 149 -11.02 -7.62 -12.43
N LEU A 150 -10.88 -6.67 -13.37
CA LEU A 150 -12.00 -6.22 -14.21
C LEU A 150 -12.62 -7.39 -14.98
N ILE A 151 -11.80 -8.22 -15.64
CA ILE A 151 -12.28 -9.38 -16.39
C ILE A 151 -13.01 -10.35 -15.47
N VAL A 152 -12.43 -10.70 -14.31
CA VAL A 152 -13.06 -11.60 -13.34
C VAL A 152 -14.43 -11.08 -12.91
N ASN A 153 -14.56 -9.78 -12.65
CA ASN A 153 -15.83 -9.17 -12.25
C ASN A 153 -16.88 -9.19 -13.38
N LEU A 154 -16.48 -9.03 -14.64
CA LEU A 154 -17.41 -9.14 -15.78
C LEU A 154 -17.99 -10.54 -15.97
N PHE A 155 -17.24 -11.58 -15.59
CA PHE A 155 -17.65 -12.97 -15.74
C PHE A 155 -18.23 -13.58 -14.45
N ASN A 156 -18.23 -12.85 -13.34
CA ASN A 156 -18.86 -13.29 -12.10
C ASN A 156 -20.38 -13.08 -12.15
N PRO A 157 -21.19 -14.14 -11.98
CA PRO A 157 -22.63 -13.98 -11.86
C PRO A 157 -22.98 -13.22 -10.56
N PRO A 158 -24.07 -12.42 -10.55
CA PRO A 158 -24.45 -11.56 -9.41
C PRO A 158 -24.62 -12.29 -8.08
N ASP A 159 -24.89 -13.60 -8.14
CA ASP A 159 -25.23 -14.44 -6.97
C ASP A 159 -24.01 -15.21 -6.43
N SER A 160 -22.81 -14.98 -7.00
CA SER A 160 -21.60 -15.72 -6.63
C SER A 160 -20.98 -15.17 -5.34
N VAL A 161 -21.12 -15.97 -4.28
CA VAL A 161 -20.50 -15.75 -2.98
C VAL A 161 -18.98 -15.87 -3.11
N SER A 162 -18.28 -14.74 -3.02
CA SER A 162 -16.83 -14.63 -2.83
C SER A 162 -15.95 -15.33 -3.90
N ASN A 163 -15.50 -14.58 -4.90
CA ASN A 163 -14.52 -15.12 -5.85
C ASN A 163 -13.08 -14.86 -5.34
N PRO A 164 -12.32 -15.90 -4.92
CA PRO A 164 -10.94 -15.73 -4.48
C PRO A 164 -10.01 -15.19 -5.58
N MET A 165 -10.41 -15.27 -6.85
CA MET A 165 -9.66 -14.68 -7.97
C MET A 165 -9.66 -13.14 -7.92
N ALA A 166 -10.57 -12.51 -7.19
CA ALA A 166 -10.56 -11.08 -6.99
C ALA A 166 -9.34 -10.62 -6.14
N LEU A 167 -8.71 -11.53 -5.37
CA LEU A 167 -7.42 -11.31 -4.69
C LEU A 167 -6.23 -11.19 -5.66
N VAL A 168 -6.43 -11.46 -6.97
CA VAL A 168 -5.38 -11.22 -7.98
C VAL A 168 -5.25 -9.74 -8.29
N ASN A 169 -6.29 -8.93 -8.04
CA ASN A 169 -6.23 -7.49 -8.26
C ASN A 169 -5.52 -6.77 -7.10
N LEU A 170 -4.25 -6.42 -7.31
CA LEU A 170 -3.38 -5.71 -6.39
C LEU A 170 -3.90 -4.31 -6.05
N ILE A 171 -4.62 -3.67 -6.98
CA ILE A 171 -5.24 -2.37 -6.72
C ILE A 171 -6.37 -2.58 -5.71
N ASP A 172 -7.33 -3.48 -6.00
CA ASP A 172 -8.48 -3.72 -5.13
C ASP A 172 -8.08 -4.23 -3.74
N ILE A 173 -7.02 -5.04 -3.65
CA ILE A 173 -6.45 -5.42 -2.34
C ILE A 173 -6.11 -4.17 -1.54
N ASN A 174 -5.43 -3.21 -2.17
CA ASN A 174 -4.89 -2.07 -1.47
C ASN A 174 -5.92 -0.95 -1.23
N THR A 175 -6.87 -0.79 -2.16
CA THR A 175 -7.88 0.28 -2.14
C THR A 175 -9.20 -0.13 -1.51
N SER A 176 -9.50 -1.43 -1.44
CA SER A 176 -10.83 -1.91 -1.04
C SER A 176 -10.77 -2.95 0.09
N ILE A 177 -9.78 -3.85 0.08
CA ILE A 177 -9.66 -4.91 1.11
C ILE A 177 -8.98 -4.43 2.38
N ILE A 178 -7.87 -3.68 2.30
CA ILE A 178 -7.25 -3.13 3.51
C ILE A 178 -8.23 -2.19 4.24
N PRO A 179 -8.93 -1.27 3.56
CA PRO A 179 -9.88 -0.38 4.24
C PRO A 179 -11.05 -1.12 4.87
N SER A 180 -11.58 -2.19 4.24
CA SER A 180 -12.67 -2.96 4.83
C SER A 180 -12.29 -3.63 6.16
N ILE A 181 -11.01 -4.02 6.33
CA ILE A 181 -10.50 -4.59 7.59
C ILE A 181 -10.48 -3.54 8.72
N PHE A 182 -10.12 -2.28 8.41
CA PHE A 182 -9.94 -1.23 9.42
C PHE A 182 -11.20 -0.41 9.69
N PHE A 183 -12.00 -0.15 8.66
CA PHE A 183 -13.19 0.69 8.73
C PHE A 183 -14.49 -0.11 8.80
N GLY A 184 -14.45 -1.42 8.54
CA GLY A 184 -15.63 -2.28 8.57
C GLY A 184 -16.57 -2.07 7.39
N THR A 185 -16.13 -1.39 6.33
CA THR A 185 -16.91 -1.21 5.10
C THR A 185 -17.14 -2.56 4.45
N TYR A 186 -18.39 -3.03 4.45
CA TYR A 186 -18.78 -4.29 3.81
C TYR A 186 -18.65 -4.14 2.29
N ASN A 187 -17.82 -4.96 1.66
CA ASN A 187 -17.67 -4.99 0.21
C ASN A 187 -18.37 -6.23 -0.34
N GLU A 188 -19.47 -6.02 -1.06
CA GLU A 188 -20.31 -7.07 -1.65
C GLU A 188 -19.52 -8.03 -2.55
N ASN A 189 -18.37 -7.59 -3.09
CA ASN A 189 -17.51 -8.41 -3.96
C ASN A 189 -16.61 -9.40 -3.18
N PHE A 190 -16.46 -9.23 -1.86
CA PHE A 190 -15.49 -9.95 -1.04
C PHE A 190 -16.11 -10.46 0.28
N ASP A 191 -17.06 -11.39 0.18
CA ASP A 191 -17.56 -12.14 1.35
C ASP A 191 -16.58 -13.29 1.73
N LEU A 192 -15.29 -12.95 1.87
CA LEU A 192 -14.23 -13.88 2.27
C LEU A 192 -13.95 -13.75 3.76
N ASN A 193 -13.65 -14.87 4.42
CA ASN A 193 -13.09 -14.83 5.78
C ASN A 193 -11.86 -13.91 5.80
N ILE A 194 -11.85 -12.92 6.71
CA ILE A 194 -10.80 -11.90 6.91
C ILE A 194 -9.38 -12.51 6.99
N ILE A 195 -9.28 -13.77 7.36
CA ILE A 195 -8.02 -14.54 7.41
C ILE A 195 -7.33 -14.63 6.05
N PHE A 196 -8.08 -14.84 4.95
CA PHE A 196 -7.50 -14.99 3.60
C PHE A 196 -6.80 -13.72 3.11
N PRO A 197 -7.42 -12.52 3.13
CA PRO A 197 -6.74 -11.31 2.68
C PRO A 197 -5.54 -10.94 3.58
N ILE A 198 -5.63 -11.16 4.89
CA ILE A 198 -4.49 -10.95 5.79
C ILE A 198 -3.34 -11.89 5.45
N ALA A 199 -3.61 -13.19 5.28
CA ALA A 199 -2.60 -14.18 4.90
C ALA A 199 -1.97 -13.83 3.54
N TRP A 200 -2.76 -13.32 2.61
CA TRP A 200 -2.29 -12.88 1.29
C TRP A 200 -1.37 -11.66 1.37
N ILE A 201 -1.72 -10.64 2.16
CA ILE A 201 -0.87 -9.47 2.40
C ILE A 201 0.45 -9.87 3.06
N ILE A 202 0.40 -10.77 4.05
CA ILE A 202 1.59 -11.31 4.71
C ILE A 202 2.44 -12.09 3.70
N LEU A 203 1.83 -12.92 2.86
CA LEU A 203 2.53 -13.68 1.83
C LEU A 203 3.22 -12.74 0.83
N LEU A 204 2.53 -11.70 0.35
CA LEU A 204 3.10 -10.75 -0.61
C LEU A 204 4.22 -9.91 0.00
N THR A 205 4.03 -9.39 1.22
CA THR A 205 5.06 -8.61 1.93
C THR A 205 6.28 -9.46 2.31
N ALA A 206 6.06 -10.62 2.95
CA ALA A 206 7.13 -11.54 3.33
C ALA A 206 7.83 -12.14 2.11
N GLY A 207 7.08 -12.47 1.05
CA GLY A 207 7.61 -12.96 -0.22
C GLY A 207 8.48 -11.94 -0.92
N SER A 208 8.07 -10.67 -0.92
CA SER A 208 8.86 -9.55 -1.42
C SER A 208 10.17 -9.34 -0.65
N ILE A 209 10.11 -9.38 0.68
CA ILE A 209 11.29 -9.27 1.54
C ILE A 209 12.22 -10.47 1.34
N PHE A 210 11.67 -11.68 1.22
CA PHE A 210 12.46 -12.88 0.98
C PHE A 210 13.14 -12.87 -0.41
N ALA A 211 12.45 -12.41 -1.45
CA ALA A 211 12.99 -12.29 -2.79
C ALA A 211 14.17 -11.31 -2.85
N THR A 212 14.03 -10.15 -2.21
CA THR A 212 15.12 -9.16 -2.11
C THR A 212 16.32 -9.72 -1.34
N TRP A 213 16.07 -10.39 -0.20
CA TRP A 213 17.12 -11.04 0.59
C TRP A 213 17.88 -12.11 -0.22
N ARG A 214 17.16 -13.02 -0.88
CA ARG A 214 17.77 -14.13 -1.63
C ARG A 214 18.58 -13.67 -2.83
N PHE A 215 18.18 -12.58 -3.48
CA PHE A 215 18.93 -12.02 -4.60
C PHE A 215 20.26 -11.42 -4.11
N TYR A 216 20.22 -10.67 -3.01
CA TYR A 216 21.42 -10.04 -2.44
C TYR A 216 22.37 -11.02 -1.76
N SER A 217 21.86 -12.10 -1.16
CA SER A 217 22.72 -13.12 -0.54
C SER A 217 23.57 -13.90 -1.56
N ARG A 218 23.16 -13.94 -2.84
CA ARG A 218 23.87 -14.64 -3.93
C ARG A 218 25.01 -13.84 -4.57
N GLN A 219 25.15 -12.56 -4.23
CA GLN A 219 26.24 -11.70 -4.73
C GLN A 219 27.43 -11.60 -3.77
N ARG A 220 27.43 -12.38 -2.69
CA ARG A 220 28.62 -12.69 -1.89
C ARG A 220 29.45 -13.74 -2.60
#